data_AF-A0AAW0B8B8-F1
#
_entry.id   AF-A0AAW0B8B8-F1
#
_cell.length_a   1.000
_cell.length_b   1.000
_cell.length_c   1.000
_cell.angle_alpha   90.00
_cell.angle_beta   90.00
_cell.angle_gamma   90.00
#
_symmetry.space_group_name_H-M   'P 1'
#
loop_
_entity.id
_entity.type
_entity.pdbx_description
1 polymer ?
#
loop_
_entity_poly.entity_id
_entity_poly.type
_entity_poly.pdbx_seq_one_letter_code
_entity_poly.pdbx_strand_id
1 'polypeptide(L)' 'FNLNSFAIRSERFMYAYTVGLTGSEAVWAARRYRGHRTIPLRVMDDMEVAGVRPKGTTRQQT' A
#
# COMPACT_ATOMS: atom_id res chain seq x y z
N PHE A 1 3.98 -7.41 -23.41
CA PHE A 1 3.71 -6.21 -22.60
C PHE A 1 2.25 -5.85 -22.81
N ASN A 2 1.36 -6.12 -21.85
CA ASN A 2 -0.08 -5.91 -22.02
C ASN A 2 -0.49 -4.66 -21.23
N LEU A 3 -1.07 -3.67 -21.90
CA LEU A 3 -1.35 -2.34 -21.34
C LEU A 3 -2.22 -2.40 -20.08
N ASN A 4 -3.17 -3.34 -20.06
CA ASN A 4 -4.07 -3.59 -18.93
C ASN A 4 -3.31 -4.00 -17.66
N SER A 5 -2.28 -4.84 -17.81
CA SER A 5 -1.47 -5.26 -16.66
C SER A 5 -0.58 -4.14 -16.13
N PHE A 6 -0.21 -3.16 -16.96
CA PHE A 6 0.51 -1.97 -16.51
C PHE A 6 -0.44 -1.06 -15.72
N ALA A 7 -1.61 -0.74 -16.28
CA ALA A 7 -2.61 0.11 -15.64
C ALA A 7 -3.00 -0.40 -14.24
N ILE A 8 -3.27 -1.70 -14.09
CA ILE A 8 -3.64 -2.32 -12.81
C ILE A 8 -2.51 -2.21 -11.76
N ARG A 9 -1.23 -2.29 -12.19
CA ARG A 9 -0.10 -2.13 -11.27
C ARG A 9 0.07 -0.67 -10.84
N SER A 10 -0.09 0.26 -11.77
CA SER A 10 0.00 1.69 -11.50
C SER A 10 -1.14 2.16 -10.58
N GLU A 11 -2.36 1.67 -10.80
CA GLU A 11 -3.53 1.96 -9.95
C GLU A 11 -3.29 1.58 -8.48
N ARG A 12 -2.67 0.42 -8.22
CA ARG A 12 -2.33 0.00 -6.85
C ARG A 12 -1.33 0.92 -6.16
N PHE A 13 -0.35 1.42 -6.90
CA PHE A 13 0.61 2.39 -6.37
C PHE A 13 -0.05 3.75 -6.12
N MET A 14 -0.88 4.21 -7.03
CA MET A 14 -1.67 5.44 -6.85
C MET A 14 -2.57 5.33 -5.63
N TYR A 15 -3.30 4.22 -5.48
CA TYR A 15 -4.14 3.97 -4.32
C TYR A 15 -3.31 3.98 -3.03
N ALA A 16 -2.13 3.36 -3.03
CA ALA A 16 -1.24 3.38 -1.88
C ALA A 16 -0.87 4.82 -1.45
N TYR A 17 -0.56 5.70 -2.41
CA TYR A 17 -0.29 7.11 -2.12
C TYR A 17 -1.54 7.86 -1.61
N THR A 18 -2.73 7.59 -2.15
CA THR A 18 -3.97 8.23 -1.66
C THR A 18 -4.28 7.88 -0.21
N VAL A 19 -3.85 6.70 0.26
CA VAL A 19 -4.02 6.24 1.64
C VAL A 19 -2.87 6.73 2.55
N GLY A 20 -1.89 7.46 2.01
CA GLY A 20 -0.77 8.02 2.76
C GLY A 20 0.37 7.03 3.02
N LEU A 21 0.47 5.97 2.21
CA LEU A 21 1.60 5.02 2.29
C LEU A 21 2.87 5.65 1.73
N THR A 22 3.99 5.41 2.41
CA THR A 22 5.32 5.75 1.91
C THR A 22 5.75 4.77 0.81
N GLY A 23 6.80 5.09 0.05
CA GLY A 23 7.26 4.23 -1.06
C GLY A 23 7.59 2.81 -0.63
N SER A 24 8.28 2.63 0.50
CA SER A 24 8.61 1.31 1.06
C SER A 24 7.37 0.50 1.45
N GLU A 25 6.37 1.18 2.02
CA GLU A 25 5.10 0.56 2.42
C GLU A 25 4.22 0.24 1.21
N ALA A 26 4.18 1.11 0.20
CA ALA A 26 3.48 0.86 -1.05
C ALA A 26 4.03 -0.38 -1.78
N VAL A 27 5.36 -0.56 -1.79
CA VAL A 27 6.00 -1.77 -2.32
C VAL A 27 5.58 -3.00 -1.53
N TRP A 28 5.57 -2.92 -0.19
CA TRP A 28 5.13 -4.03 0.63
C TRP A 28 3.65 -4.37 0.40
N ALA A 29 2.76 -3.37 0.35
CA ALA A 29 1.34 -3.57 0.09
C ALA A 29 1.09 -4.20 -1.28
N ALA A 30 1.77 -3.70 -2.33
CA ALA A 30 1.66 -4.25 -3.67
C ALA A 30 2.11 -5.72 -3.75
N ARG A 31 3.08 -6.13 -2.93
CA ARG A 31 3.54 -7.52 -2.82
C ARG A 31 2.58 -8.38 -2.00
N ARG A 32 2.10 -7.88 -0.86
CA ARG A 32 1.20 -8.59 0.06
C ARG A 32 -0.18 -8.82 -0.52
N TYR A 33 -0.70 -7.83 -1.24
CA TYR A 33 -2.06 -7.84 -1.82
C TYR A 33 -2.04 -8.05 -3.33
N ARG A 34 -1.05 -8.77 -3.87
CA ARG A 34 -0.87 -8.98 -5.33
C ARG A 34 -2.11 -9.57 -6.04
N GLY A 35 -3.05 -10.19 -5.32
CA GLY A 35 -4.35 -10.66 -5.80
C GLY A 35 -5.56 -9.75 -5.53
N HIS A 36 -5.48 -8.78 -4.61
CA HIS A 36 -6.60 -7.88 -4.29
C HIS A 36 -6.52 -6.58 -5.10
N ARG A 37 -7.59 -6.22 -5.81
CA ARG A 37 -7.64 -4.98 -6.59
C ARG A 37 -7.62 -3.72 -5.71
N THR A 38 -8.03 -3.87 -4.45
CA THR A 38 -8.08 -2.78 -3.46
C THR A 38 -7.20 -3.17 -2.28
N ILE A 39 -6.40 -2.21 -1.78
CA ILE A 39 -5.66 -2.41 -0.54
C ILE A 39 -6.68 -2.26 0.61
N PRO A 40 -6.89 -3.28 1.45
CA PRO A 40 -7.87 -3.20 2.51
C PRO A 40 -7.49 -2.14 3.55
N LEU A 41 -8.47 -1.52 4.19
CA LEU A 41 -8.26 -0.42 5.15
C LEU A 41 -7.34 -0.83 6.33
N ARG A 42 -7.34 -2.12 6.69
CA ARG A 42 -6.47 -2.72 7.73
C ARG A 42 -5.01 -2.93 7.30
N VAL A 43 -4.63 -2.47 6.11
CA VAL A 43 -3.25 -2.58 5.62
C VAL A 43 -2.23 -1.94 6.57
N MET A 44 -2.62 -0.86 7.25
CA MET A 44 -1.76 -0.16 8.19
C MET A 44 -1.47 -1.03 9.41
N ASP A 45 -2.48 -1.73 9.93
CA ASP A 45 -2.35 -2.67 11.04
C ASP A 45 -1.48 -3.86 10.62
N ASP A 46 -1.73 -4.40 9.42
CA ASP A 46 -0.96 -5.52 8.86
C ASP A 46 0.52 -5.15 8.66
N MET A 47 0.82 -3.89 8.29
CA MET A 47 2.19 -3.37 8.15
C MET A 47 2.90 -3.20 9.49
N GLU A 48 2.16 -2.77 10.51
CA GLU A 48 2.67 -2.62 11.88
C GLU A 48 3.03 -4.00 12.46
N VAL A 49 2.17 -5.00 12.24
CA VAL A 49 2.45 -6.40 12.62
C VAL A 49 3.63 -6.96 11.83
N ALA A 50 3.75 -6.62 10.54
CA ALA A 50 4.85 -7.06 9.69
C ALA A 50 6.18 -6.35 9.97
N GLY A 51 6.20 -5.34 10.88
CA GLY A 51 7.39 -4.55 11.20
C GLY A 51 7.87 -3.65 10.05
N VAL A 52 7.04 -3.48 9.01
CA VAL A 52 7.32 -2.58 7.87
C VAL A 52 7.17 -1.13 8.30
N ARG A 53 6.23 -0.88 9.22
CA ARG A 53 5.99 0.40 9.86
C ARG A 53 6.25 0.30 11.36
N PRO A 54 7.01 1.23 11.98
CA PRO A 54 7.21 1.26 13.41
C PRO A 54 5.92 1.71 14.15
N LYS A 55 5.59 1.02 15.25
CA LYS A 55 4.46 1.35 16.13
C LYS A 55 4.55 2.81 16.60
N GLY A 56 3.47 3.60 16.43
CA GLY A 56 3.40 4.99 16.90
C GLY A 56 3.66 6.08 15.85
N THR A 57 3.79 5.75 14.55
CA THR A 57 3.89 6.75 13.47
C THR A 57 2.52 7.24 13.00
N THR A 58 1.72 7.82 13.90
CA THR A 58 0.55 8.61 13.49
C THR A 58 1.05 9.99 13.07
N ARG A 59 1.31 10.20 11.77
CA ARG A 59 1.36 11.58 11.24
C ARG A 59 -0.04 12.16 11.40
N GLN A 60 -0.17 13.11 12.33
CA GLN A 60 -1.36 13.95 12.45
C GLN A 60 -1.61 14.58 11.07
N GLN A 61 -2.83 14.39 10.55
CA GLN A 61 -3.25 14.98 9.28
C GLN A 61 -3.32 16.52 9.47
N THR A 62 -2.55 17.26 8.68
CA THR A 62 -2.73 18.70 8.41
C THR A 62 -3.50 18.90 7.13
#